data_AF-A0A535KGX2-F1
#
_entry.id   AF-A0A535KGX2-F1
#
_cell.length_a   1.000
_cell.length_b   1.000
_cell.length_c   1.000
_cell.angle_alpha   90.00
_cell.angle_beta   90.00
_cell.angle_gamma   90.00
#
_symmetry.space_group_name_H-M   'P 1'
#
loop_
_entity.id
_entity.type
_entity.pdbx_description
1 polymer ?
#
loop_
_entity_poly.entity_id
_entity_poly.type
_entity_poly.pdbx_seq_one_letter_code
_entity_poly.pdbx_strand_id
1 'polypeptide(L)'
;MWRILKHLPPEQLPPRRCVVRFEFRDEKKRYWLVLKRDDPDLCYSDPGFGDDLVIRADLEAITRMYLGQIRLVDARRSGLLQIEG
;
A
#
# COMPACT_ATOMS: atom_id res chain seq x y z
N MET A 1 1.33 -8.92 -3.57
CA MET A 1 1.60 -7.46 -3.59
C MET A 1 2.49 -6.98 -4.75
N TRP A 2 3.50 -7.72 -5.22
CA TRP A 2 4.36 -7.27 -6.34
C TRP A 2 3.62 -6.86 -7.63
N ARG A 3 2.50 -7.54 -7.97
CA ARG A 3 1.67 -7.13 -9.12
C ARG A 3 1.07 -5.73 -8.94
N ILE A 4 0.74 -5.31 -7.72
CA ILE A 4 0.20 -3.96 -7.45
C ILE A 4 1.20 -2.89 -7.93
N LEU A 5 2.50 -3.08 -7.67
CA LEU A 5 3.56 -2.21 -8.17
C LEU A 5 3.62 -2.15 -9.69
N LYS A 6 3.50 -3.30 -10.37
CA LYS A 6 3.53 -3.34 -11.84
C LYS A 6 2.34 -2.64 -12.50
N HIS A 7 1.24 -2.46 -11.78
CA HIS A 7 0.05 -1.77 -12.28
C HIS A 7 0.00 -0.29 -11.88
N LEU A 8 0.95 0.20 -11.09
CA LEU A 8 1.07 1.62 -10.77
C LEU A 8 1.77 2.33 -11.94
N PRO A 9 1.07 3.21 -12.69
CA PRO A 9 1.70 3.97 -13.75
C PRO A 9 2.75 4.91 -13.15
N PRO A 10 3.97 4.99 -13.71
CA PRO A 10 5.05 5.85 -13.21
C PRO A 10 4.66 7.32 -13.07
N GLU A 11 3.70 7.75 -13.89
CA GLU A 11 3.15 9.10 -13.95
C GLU A 11 2.33 9.47 -12.70
N GLN A 12 1.76 8.48 -12.01
CA GLN A 12 1.01 8.66 -10.76
C GLN A 12 1.90 8.47 -9.53
N LEU A 13 3.17 8.11 -9.71
CA LEU A 13 4.11 8.01 -8.60
C LEU A 13 4.58 9.39 -8.17
N PRO A 14 4.72 9.62 -6.85
CA PRO A 14 5.20 10.89 -6.34
C PRO A 14 6.62 11.17 -6.86
N PRO A 15 6.96 12.44 -7.14
CA PRO A 15 8.31 12.83 -7.60
C PRO A 15 9.36 12.64 -6.50
N ARG A 16 8.94 12.55 -5.23
CA ARG A 16 9.76 12.20 -4.08
C ARG A 16 9.48 10.77 -3.66
N ARG A 17 10.48 10.11 -3.06
CA ARG A 17 10.29 8.78 -2.45
C ARG A 17 9.15 8.86 -1.45
N CYS A 18 8.20 7.94 -1.56
CA CYS A 18 7.12 7.75 -0.60
C CYS A 18 7.13 6.30 -0.14
N VAL A 19 7.22 6.09 1.17
CA VAL A 19 7.23 4.76 1.79
C VAL A 19 5.86 4.49 2.37
N VAL A 20 5.15 3.51 1.81
CA VAL A 20 3.85 3.07 2.28
C VAL A 20 3.98 1.75 3.01
N ARG A 21 3.73 1.74 4.32
CA ARG A 21 3.70 0.54 5.13
C ARG A 21 2.30 -0.07 5.14
N PHE A 22 2.20 -1.33 4.76
CA PHE A 22 0.98 -2.12 4.87
C PHE A 22 1.03 -3.00 6.11
N GLU A 23 0.03 -2.87 6.96
CA GLU A 23 -0.21 -3.73 8.11
C GLU A 23 -1.51 -4.47 7.90
N PHE A 24 -1.44 -5.80 7.86
CA PHE A 24 -2.63 -6.64 7.76
C PHE A 24 -3.17 -6.95 9.14
N ARG A 25 -4.50 -6.91 9.34
CA ARG A 25 -5.09 -7.26 10.64
C ARG A 25 -5.07 -8.77 10.87
N ASP A 26 -5.29 -9.53 9.81
CA ASP A 26 -5.35 -11.00 9.83
C ASP A 26 -3.96 -11.66 9.92
N GLU A 27 -2.90 -10.93 9.61
CA GLU A 27 -1.52 -11.43 9.64
C GLU A 27 -0.57 -10.42 10.30
N LYS A 28 0.32 -10.87 11.18
CA LYS A 28 1.38 -10.03 11.76
C LYS A 28 2.47 -9.61 10.76
N LYS A 29 2.25 -9.80 9.46
CA LYS A 29 3.19 -9.44 8.41
C LYS A 29 3.04 -7.98 8.06
N ARG A 30 4.18 -7.32 7.89
CA ARG A 30 4.28 -5.96 7.42
C ARG A 30 5.00 -5.95 6.09
N TYR A 31 4.59 -5.04 5.23
CA TYR A 31 5.19 -4.88 3.92
C TYR A 31 5.40 -3.40 3.69
N TRP A 32 6.52 -3.04 3.09
CA TRP A 32 6.85 -1.67 2.75
C TRP A 32 6.87 -1.53 1.24
N LEU A 33 6.13 -0.55 0.76
CA LEU A 33 6.10 -0.17 -0.63
C LEU A 33 6.89 1.13 -0.78
N VAL A 34 8.06 1.04 -1.38
CA VAL A 34 8.89 2.21 -1.64
C VAL A 34 8.52 2.71 -3.03
N LEU A 35 7.69 3.75 -3.11
CA LEU A 35 7.27 4.37 -4.35
C LEU A 35 8.30 5.43 -4.75
N LYS A 36 9.02 5.18 -5.83
CA LYS A 36 9.93 6.12 -6.49
C LYS A 36 9.69 6.03 -7.99
N ARG A 37 9.69 7.19 -8.66
CA ARG A 37 9.27 7.37 -10.07
C ARG A 37 9.84 6.35 -11.05
N ASP A 38 11.10 5.94 -10.86
CA ASP A 38 11.80 5.03 -11.77
C ASP A 38 12.07 3.64 -11.19
N ASP A 39 11.82 3.44 -9.88
CA ASP A 39 12.23 2.22 -9.18
C ASP A 39 11.33 1.95 -7.97
N PRO A 40 10.07 1.54 -8.20
CA PRO A 40 9.20 1.13 -7.12
C PRO A 40 9.63 -0.25 -6.58
N ASP A 41 9.82 -0.34 -5.27
CA ASP A 41 10.28 -1.57 -4.62
C ASP A 41 9.29 -2.06 -3.54
N LEU A 42 9.24 -3.38 -3.33
CA LEU A 42 8.44 -4.04 -2.31
C LEU A 42 9.37 -4.73 -1.31
N CYS A 43 9.48 -4.17 -0.12
CA CYS A 43 10.27 -4.75 0.96
C CYS A 43 9.37 -5.54 1.91
N TYR A 44 9.84 -6.70 2.35
CA TYR A 44 9.19 -7.54 3.38
C TYR A 44 9.67 -7.19 4.80
N SER A 45 10.62 -6.27 4.91
CA SER A 45 11.26 -5.78 6.12
C SER A 45 11.36 -4.26 6.04
N ASP A 46 11.51 -3.59 7.17
CA ASP A 46 11.67 -2.14 7.24
C ASP A 46 12.90 -1.68 6.43
N PRO A 47 12.72 -0.85 5.39
CA PRO A 47 13.82 -0.35 4.58
C PRO A 47 14.63 0.77 5.26
N GLY A 48 14.21 1.25 6.44
CA GLY A 48 14.92 2.27 7.22
C GLY A 48 14.76 3.70 6.69
N PHE A 49 13.79 3.93 5.80
CA PHE A 49 13.55 5.23 5.16
C PHE A 49 12.50 6.09 5.87
N GLY A 50 11.87 5.58 6.92
CA GLY A 50 10.69 6.17 7.56
C GLY A 50 9.39 5.75 6.86
N ASP A 51 8.28 5.79 7.60
CA ASP A 51 6.94 5.47 7.09
C ASP A 51 6.20 6.78 6.76
N ASP A 52 6.04 7.13 5.48
CA ASP A 52 5.27 8.32 5.06
C ASP A 52 3.76 8.09 5.17
N LEU A 53 3.32 6.86 4.89
CA LEU A 53 1.93 6.43 4.97
C LEU A 53 1.85 5.03 5.57
N VAL A 54 0.89 4.82 6.46
CA VAL A 54 0.58 3.52 7.06
C VAL A 54 -0.85 3.13 6.67
N ILE A 55 -0.98 2.01 5.97
CA ILE A 55 -2.27 1.44 5.58
C ILE A 55 -2.53 0.21 6.44
N ARG A 56 -3.61 0.25 7.23
CA ARG A 56 -4.11 -0.87 8.04
C ARG A 56 -5.37 -1.43 7.43
N ALA A 57 -5.33 -2.65 6.93
CA ALA A 57 -6.48 -3.26 6.26
C ALA A 57 -6.46 -4.78 6.35
N ASP A 58 -7.57 -5.41 6.01
CA ASP A 58 -7.62 -6.86 5.86
C ASP A 58 -7.03 -7.26 4.50
N LEU A 59 -6.43 -8.45 4.40
CA LEU A 59 -5.82 -8.90 3.14
C LEU A 59 -6.88 -9.04 2.05
N GLU A 60 -8.07 -9.48 2.43
CA GLU A 60 -9.24 -9.54 1.54
C GLU A 60 -9.60 -8.14 1.02
N ALA A 61 -9.64 -7.12 1.89
CA ALA A 61 -9.99 -5.76 1.50
C ALA A 61 -9.00 -5.18 0.47
N ILE A 62 -7.70 -5.36 0.68
CA ILE A 62 -6.67 -4.95 -0.29
C ILE A 62 -6.81 -5.70 -1.61
N THR A 63 -7.10 -7.01 -1.56
CA THR A 63 -7.28 -7.83 -2.75
C THR A 63 -8.50 -7.40 -3.56
N ARG A 64 -9.64 -7.20 -2.89
CA ARG A 64 -10.89 -6.72 -3.52
C ARG A 64 -10.72 -5.33 -4.11
N MET A 65 -9.98 -4.45 -3.44
CA MET A 65 -9.66 -3.12 -3.96
C MET A 65 -8.78 -3.22 -5.21
N TYR A 66 -7.75 -4.05 -5.18
CA TYR A 66 -6.84 -4.27 -6.31
C TYR A 66 -7.58 -4.87 -7.52
N LEU A 67 -8.56 -5.74 -7.30
CA LEU A 67 -9.42 -6.29 -8.36
C LEU A 67 -10.48 -5.28 -8.86
N GLY A 68 -10.56 -4.08 -8.30
CA GLY A 68 -11.56 -3.07 -8.65
C GLY A 68 -12.97 -3.40 -8.13
N GLN A 69 -13.12 -4.37 -7.24
CA GLN A 69 -14.41 -4.78 -6.68
C GLN A 69 -14.93 -3.82 -5.60
N ILE A 70 -14.02 -3.12 -4.91
CA ILE A 70 -14.36 -2.06 -3.96
C ILE A 70 -13.49 -0.83 -4.22
N ARG A 71 -14.06 0.37 -4.05
CA ARG A 71 -13.30 1.62 -4.17
C ARG A 71 -12.61 1.94 -2.85
N LEU A 72 -11.45 2.58 -2.91
CA LEU A 72 -10.69 3.01 -1.74
C LEU A 72 -11.55 3.85 -0.76
N VAL A 73 -12.37 4.75 -1.29
CA VAL A 73 -13.26 5.62 -0.49
C VAL A 73 -14.29 4.80 0.28
N ASP A 74 -14.87 3.79 -0.36
CA ASP A 74 -15.88 2.93 0.26
C ASP A 74 -15.24 2.04 1.34
N ALA A 75 -14.08 1.44 1.03
CA ALA A 75 -13.31 0.62 1.98
C ALA A 75 -12.87 1.41 3.22
N ARG A 76 -12.52 2.70 3.04
CA ARG A 76 -12.19 3.60 4.15
C ARG A 76 -13.43 3.93 4.99
N ARG A 77 -14.57 4.23 4.35
CA ARG A 77 -15.82 4.53 5.05
C ARG A 77 -16.36 3.35 5.84
N SER A 78 -16.21 2.13 5.31
CA SER A 78 -16.66 0.91 5.98
C SER A 78 -15.70 0.39 7.04
N GLY A 79 -14.56 1.06 7.27
CA GLY A 79 -13.57 0.66 8.27
C GLY A 79 -12.72 -0.57 7.90
N LEU A 80 -12.88 -1.09 6.67
CA LEU A 80 -12.09 -2.19 6.11
C LEU A 80 -10.63 -1.80 5.87
N LEU A 81 -10.39 -0.49 5.71
CA LEU A 81 -9.07 0.07 5.52
C LEU A 81 -8.95 1.40 6.28
N GLN A 82 -7.81 1.60 6.93
CA GLN A 82 -7.42 2.85 7.55
C GLN A 82 -6.11 3.32 6.94
N ILE A 83 -5.99 4.63 6.74
CA ILE A 83 -4.78 5.28 6.23
C ILE A 83 -4.37 6.31 7.27
N GLU A 84 -3.12 6.25 7.70
CA GLU A 84 -2.51 7.20 8.63
C GLU A 84 -1.23 7.76 8.01
N GLY A 85 -1.05 9.08 8.11
CA GLY A 85 0.09 9.83 7.57
C GLY A 85 -0.25 11.30 7.42
#